data_AF-A0A438HVY3-F1
#
_entry.id   AF-A0A438HVY3-F1
#
_cell.length_a   1.000
_cell.length_b   1.000
_cell.length_c   1.000
_cell.angle_alpha   90.00
_cell.angle_beta   90.00
_cell.angle_gamma   90.00
#
_symmetry.space_group_name_H-M   'P 1'
#
loop_
_entity.id
_entity.type
_entity.pdbx_description
1 polymer ?
#
loop_
_entity_poly.entity_id
_entity_poly.type
_entity_poly.pdbx_seq_one_letter_code
_entity_poly.pdbx_strand_id
1 'polypeptide(L)'
;MASLTLRNLSLTVLLAEFWPEHCLEGGDDYCGTGCQEGPCNPPPSTNNVSVADIVTQEFFNGIIDQADASCEGKNFYSRARFLEALNSFSQFGRVGSEEDSKREIAAFFAHVTHETGRLLWTWTDSAIMELQLRPAGEDIGFDGLNSPETVASDPVVSFKTALWYWVNFVQPVIGQGFGATIRAINGALECDGANQATVNARVEYYTEYCNQLGVTPGDNLTC
;
A
#
# COMPACT_ATOMS: atom_id res chain seq x y z
N MET A 1 -27.94 -5.00 17.60
CA MET A 1 -27.71 -3.63 17.09
C MET A 1 -26.79 -2.93 18.05
N ALA A 2 -25.47 -3.10 17.86
CA ALA A 2 -24.46 -2.48 18.70
C ALA A 2 -24.13 -1.11 18.12
N SER A 3 -24.23 -0.10 18.98
CA SER A 3 -24.02 1.32 18.73
C SER A 3 -22.55 1.59 18.41
N LEU A 4 -22.27 2.03 17.17
CA LEU A 4 -21.02 2.67 16.76
C LEU A 4 -21.00 4.09 17.34
N THR A 5 -20.69 4.18 18.64
CA THR A 5 -20.56 5.44 19.36
C THR A 5 -19.14 5.98 19.17
N LEU A 6 -19.02 6.96 18.28
CA LEU A 6 -18.14 8.13 18.39
C LEU A 6 -16.69 7.89 18.91
N ARG A 7 -15.77 7.61 17.98
CA ARG A 7 -14.42 8.20 18.02
C ARG A 7 -14.29 9.12 16.82
N ASN A 8 -14.94 10.28 16.91
CA ASN A 8 -14.89 11.31 15.88
C ASN A 8 -14.38 12.61 16.50
N LEU A 9 -13.69 13.41 15.68
CA LEU A 9 -13.13 14.76 15.92
C LEU A 9 -11.64 14.81 16.31
N SER A 10 -10.74 14.68 15.32
CA SER A 10 -9.58 15.60 15.13
C SER A 10 -8.64 15.22 13.96
N LEU A 11 -9.11 14.64 12.85
CA LEU A 11 -8.21 14.22 11.73
C LEU A 11 -8.59 14.78 10.35
N THR A 12 -9.71 15.48 10.23
CA THR A 12 -10.16 16.10 8.97
C THR A 12 -9.35 17.34 8.56
N VAL A 13 -8.39 17.80 9.37
CA VAL A 13 -7.69 19.09 9.18
C VAL A 13 -6.17 18.95 8.98
N LEU A 14 -5.53 17.82 9.32
CA LEU A 14 -4.06 17.75 9.37
C LEU A 14 -3.37 17.13 8.15
N LEU A 15 -4.09 16.52 7.20
CA LEU A 15 -3.49 16.03 5.95
C LEU A 15 -3.59 17.03 4.80
N ALA A 16 -4.30 18.15 4.98
CA ALA A 16 -4.41 19.21 3.98
C ALA A 16 -3.26 20.25 4.05
N GLU A 17 -2.46 20.28 5.11
CA GLU A 17 -1.50 21.37 5.36
C GLU A 17 -0.01 20.99 5.22
N PHE A 18 0.30 19.81 4.68
CA PHE A 18 1.70 19.36 4.49
C PHE A 18 1.96 18.65 3.16
N TRP A 19 1.18 18.94 2.12
CA TRP A 19 1.38 18.38 0.78
C TRP A 19 1.94 19.44 -0.17
N PRO A 20 2.90 19.14 -1.06
CA PRO A 20 3.30 20.07 -2.09
C PRO A 20 2.10 20.30 -3.02
N GLU A 21 1.48 21.48 -2.91
CA GLU A 21 0.31 21.92 -3.67
C GLU A 21 0.49 21.88 -5.21
N HIS A 22 1.67 21.52 -5.71
CA HIS A 22 2.02 21.64 -7.13
C HIS A 22 1.70 20.42 -8.00
N CYS A 23 1.41 19.24 -7.43
CA CYS A 23 1.10 18.03 -8.24
C CYS A 23 -0.40 17.69 -8.32
N LEU A 24 -1.25 18.33 -7.51
CA LEU A 24 -2.69 18.05 -7.49
C LEU A 24 -3.51 18.98 -8.40
N GLU A 25 -3.00 20.17 -8.73
CA GLU A 25 -3.72 21.11 -9.59
C GLU A 25 -3.50 20.89 -11.10
N GLY A 26 -2.40 20.21 -11.47
CA GLY A 26 -2.00 20.06 -12.88
C GLY A 26 -2.39 18.74 -13.56
N GLY A 27 -2.84 17.73 -12.80
CA GLY A 27 -3.06 16.38 -13.35
C GLY A 27 -1.82 15.76 -14.01
N ASP A 28 -2.00 14.61 -14.66
CA ASP A 28 -0.95 13.88 -15.40
C ASP A 28 -0.25 14.73 -16.49
N ASP A 29 -0.88 15.85 -16.90
CA ASP A 29 -0.37 16.81 -17.87
C ASP A 29 0.81 17.65 -17.34
N TYR A 30 0.97 17.79 -16.02
CA TYR A 30 2.07 18.56 -15.40
C TYR A 30 3.18 17.66 -14.80
N CYS A 31 2.84 16.47 -14.30
CA CYS A 31 3.79 15.54 -13.70
C CYS A 31 3.32 14.09 -13.94
N GLY A 32 3.88 13.39 -14.94
CA GLY A 32 3.52 11.99 -15.18
C GLY A 32 3.64 11.54 -16.64
N THR A 33 3.01 10.41 -16.96
CA THR A 33 2.97 9.85 -18.31
C THR A 33 2.04 10.69 -19.18
N GLY A 34 2.58 11.47 -20.12
CA GLY A 34 1.81 12.44 -20.92
C GLY A 34 2.10 13.90 -20.58
N CYS A 35 2.99 14.15 -19.61
CA CYS A 35 3.44 15.48 -19.19
C CYS A 35 3.82 16.40 -20.36
N GLN A 36 3.24 17.60 -20.37
CA GLN A 36 3.43 18.63 -21.39
C GLN A 36 4.51 19.65 -20.97
N GLU A 37 4.64 19.93 -19.66
CA GLU A 37 5.58 20.91 -19.10
C GLU A 37 6.01 20.54 -17.67
N GLY A 38 7.25 20.87 -17.26
CA GLY A 38 7.86 20.48 -15.96
C GLY A 38 9.00 19.47 -16.12
N PRO A 39 9.71 19.05 -15.04
CA PRO A 39 10.60 17.89 -15.14
C PRO A 39 9.74 16.63 -15.30
N CYS A 40 9.34 16.35 -16.55
CA CYS A 40 8.62 15.14 -16.90
C CYS A 40 9.49 13.94 -16.54
N ASN A 41 9.17 13.25 -15.45
CA ASN A 41 9.89 12.04 -15.09
C ASN A 41 9.51 10.96 -16.11
N PRO A 42 10.45 10.45 -16.92
CA PRO A 42 10.15 9.27 -17.71
C PRO A 42 9.66 8.17 -16.74
N PRO A 43 8.63 7.39 -17.11
CA PRO A 43 8.20 6.29 -16.27
C PRO A 43 9.42 5.43 -15.94
N PRO A 44 9.63 5.08 -14.66
CA PRO A 44 10.84 4.39 -14.23
C PRO A 44 11.01 3.10 -15.04
N SER A 45 12.26 2.80 -15.41
CA SER A 45 12.56 1.60 -16.20
C SER A 45 12.10 0.34 -15.44
N THR A 46 11.23 -0.44 -16.07
CA THR A 46 10.76 -1.71 -15.51
C THR A 46 11.69 -2.86 -15.90
N ASN A 47 11.85 -3.81 -15.00
CA ASN A 47 12.50 -5.09 -15.25
C ASN A 47 11.46 -6.16 -15.66
N ASN A 48 11.94 -7.35 -16.02
CA ASN A 48 11.12 -8.44 -16.53
C ASN A 48 10.80 -9.52 -15.47
N VAL A 49 10.93 -9.22 -14.17
CA VAL A 49 10.61 -10.23 -13.16
C VAL A 49 9.13 -10.57 -13.14
N SER A 50 8.86 -11.84 -12.85
CA SER A 50 7.53 -12.32 -12.56
C SER A 50 7.21 -12.08 -11.09
N VAL A 51 6.37 -11.09 -10.80
CA VAL A 51 5.84 -10.88 -9.44
C VAL A 51 5.10 -12.13 -8.94
N ALA A 52 4.51 -12.93 -9.84
CA ALA A 52 3.88 -14.19 -9.48
C ALA A 52 4.91 -15.24 -9.00
N ASP A 53 6.14 -15.21 -9.51
CA ASP A 53 7.20 -16.13 -9.10
C ASP A 53 7.85 -15.69 -7.78
N ILE A 54 7.82 -14.39 -7.48
CA ILE A 54 8.28 -13.84 -6.19
C ILE A 54 7.21 -14.06 -5.10
N VAL A 55 5.96 -13.66 -5.36
CA VAL A 55 4.82 -13.88 -4.48
C VAL A 55 4.32 -15.29 -4.71
N THR A 56 5.04 -16.29 -4.19
CA THR A 56 4.63 -17.71 -4.28
C THR A 56 3.40 -17.97 -3.41
N GLN A 57 2.74 -19.12 -3.60
CA GLN A 57 1.68 -19.55 -2.69
C GLN A 57 2.20 -19.73 -1.26
N GLU A 58 3.44 -20.22 -1.11
CA GLU A 58 4.09 -20.40 0.18
C GLU A 58 4.34 -19.07 0.89
N PHE A 59 4.89 -18.07 0.17
CA PHE A 59 5.09 -16.72 0.72
C PHE A 59 3.76 -16.10 1.15
N PHE A 60 2.74 -16.14 0.29
CA PHE A 60 1.42 -15.59 0.60
C PHE A 60 0.77 -16.30 1.81
N ASN A 61 0.90 -17.63 1.87
CA ASN A 61 0.41 -18.42 2.99
C ASN A 61 1.16 -18.08 4.29
N GLY A 62 2.47 -17.85 4.22
CA GLY A 62 3.28 -17.42 5.36
C GLY A 62 2.81 -16.10 6.01
N ILE A 63 2.06 -15.27 5.28
CA ILE A 63 1.42 -14.06 5.80
C ILE A 63 0.06 -14.41 6.41
N ILE A 64 -0.82 -15.02 5.61
CA ILE A 64 -2.24 -15.20 5.97
C ILE A 64 -2.45 -16.28 7.04
N ASP A 65 -1.58 -17.29 7.13
CA ASP A 65 -1.73 -18.37 8.09
C ASP A 65 -1.43 -17.95 9.53
N GLN A 66 -0.77 -16.80 9.71
CA GLN A 66 -0.54 -16.20 11.02
C GLN A 66 -1.81 -15.60 11.63
N ALA A 67 -2.86 -15.34 10.83
CA ALA A 67 -4.18 -14.99 11.33
C ALA A 67 -4.88 -16.20 12.00
N ASP A 68 -5.82 -15.93 12.91
CA ASP A 68 -6.65 -17.00 13.48
C ASP A 68 -7.54 -17.62 12.38
N ALA A 69 -7.84 -18.92 12.49
CA ALA A 69 -8.67 -19.63 11.52
C ALA A 69 -10.09 -19.05 11.37
N SER A 70 -10.59 -18.39 12.42
CA SER A 70 -11.91 -17.76 12.47
C SER A 70 -11.99 -16.40 11.79
N CYS A 71 -10.89 -15.87 11.28
CA CYS A 71 -10.84 -14.51 10.76
C CYS A 71 -11.42 -14.41 9.35
N GLU A 72 -12.33 -13.45 9.16
CA GLU A 72 -13.07 -13.26 7.92
C GLU A 72 -12.13 -13.09 6.72
N GLY A 73 -11.00 -12.40 6.92
CA GLY A 73 -10.03 -12.17 5.86
C GLY A 73 -9.33 -13.42 5.33
N LYS A 74 -9.28 -14.54 6.07
CA LYS A 74 -8.74 -15.83 5.55
C LYS A 74 -9.55 -16.38 4.38
N ASN A 75 -10.85 -16.14 4.36
CA ASN A 75 -11.73 -16.57 3.28
C ASN A 75 -11.89 -15.50 2.18
N PHE A 76 -11.43 -14.28 2.45
CA PHE A 76 -11.55 -13.14 1.55
C PHE A 76 -10.31 -12.98 0.68
N TYR A 77 -9.11 -12.93 1.28
CA TYR A 77 -7.87 -12.70 0.57
C TYR A 77 -7.24 -14.00 0.09
N SER A 78 -6.82 -14.03 -1.17
CA SER A 78 -6.02 -15.12 -1.73
C SER A 78 -5.01 -14.59 -2.73
N ARG A 79 -3.92 -15.36 -2.90
CA ARG A 79 -2.90 -15.09 -3.92
C ARG A 79 -3.50 -14.91 -5.32
N ALA A 80 -4.51 -15.71 -5.68
CA ALA A 80 -5.16 -15.63 -6.98
C ALA A 80 -5.83 -14.26 -7.19
N ARG A 81 -6.52 -13.75 -6.18
CA ARG A 81 -7.16 -12.42 -6.23
C ARG A 81 -6.15 -11.29 -6.25
N PHE A 82 -5.03 -11.44 -5.53
CA PHE A 82 -3.91 -10.51 -5.61
C PHE A 82 -3.33 -10.44 -7.03
N LEU A 83 -3.06 -11.58 -7.66
CA LEU A 83 -2.53 -11.63 -9.03
C LEU A 83 -3.55 -11.13 -10.08
N GLU A 84 -4.84 -11.34 -9.84
CA GLU A 84 -5.91 -10.78 -10.66
C GLU A 84 -5.88 -9.24 -10.63
N ALA A 85 -5.78 -8.65 -9.42
CA ALA A 85 -5.67 -7.21 -9.24
C ALA A 85 -4.37 -6.63 -9.83
N LEU A 86 -3.26 -7.34 -9.68
CA LEU A 86 -1.94 -6.96 -10.19
C LEU A 86 -1.91 -6.70 -11.70
N ASN A 87 -2.79 -7.33 -12.49
CA ASN A 87 -2.88 -7.11 -13.94
C ASN A 87 -3.17 -5.63 -14.30
N SER A 88 -3.72 -4.85 -13.37
CA SER A 88 -3.95 -3.41 -13.54
C SER A 88 -2.74 -2.54 -13.17
N PHE A 89 -1.69 -3.10 -12.55
CA PHE A 89 -0.56 -2.35 -11.98
C PHE A 89 0.78 -2.93 -12.45
N SER A 90 1.09 -2.79 -13.74
CA SER A 90 2.28 -3.41 -14.36
C SER A 90 3.61 -2.92 -13.78
N GLN A 91 3.65 -1.72 -13.19
CA GLN A 91 4.87 -1.15 -12.57
C GLN A 91 5.17 -1.75 -11.19
N PHE A 92 4.16 -2.24 -10.47
CA PHE A 92 4.34 -2.79 -9.14
C PHE A 92 5.30 -3.99 -9.16
N GLY A 93 6.30 -3.96 -8.29
CA GLY A 93 7.29 -5.02 -8.14
C GLY A 93 8.21 -5.15 -9.34
N ARG A 94 8.31 -4.13 -10.22
CA ARG A 94 9.13 -4.18 -11.44
C ARG A 94 10.02 -2.97 -11.63
N VAL A 95 9.99 -1.97 -10.74
CA VAL A 95 10.86 -0.80 -10.84
C VAL A 95 12.25 -1.12 -10.28
N GLY A 96 13.30 -0.84 -11.07
CA GLY A 96 14.69 -1.05 -10.64
C GLY A 96 15.21 -2.47 -10.84
N SER A 97 16.09 -2.93 -9.94
CA SER A 97 16.69 -4.27 -9.99
C SER A 97 15.73 -5.38 -9.53
N GLU A 98 16.09 -6.65 -9.75
CA GLU A 98 15.31 -7.78 -9.20
C GLU A 98 15.29 -7.78 -7.67
N GLU A 99 16.33 -7.26 -7.03
CA GLU A 99 16.34 -7.08 -5.58
C GLU A 99 15.39 -5.95 -5.15
N ASP A 100 15.31 -4.86 -5.91
CA ASP A 100 14.33 -3.79 -5.65
C ASP A 100 12.90 -4.31 -5.78
N SER A 101 12.62 -5.16 -6.76
CA SER A 101 11.34 -5.86 -6.88
C SER A 101 10.99 -6.67 -5.63
N LYS A 102 11.95 -7.42 -5.08
CA LYS A 102 11.74 -8.19 -3.84
C LYS A 102 11.52 -7.28 -2.63
N ARG A 103 12.30 -6.20 -2.51
CA ARG A 103 12.14 -5.20 -1.44
C ARG A 103 10.78 -4.49 -1.53
N GLU A 104 10.34 -4.12 -2.72
CA GLU A 104 9.03 -3.51 -2.95
C GLU A 104 7.89 -4.44 -2.54
N ILE A 105 7.94 -5.70 -2.98
CA ILE A 105 6.95 -6.70 -2.61
C ILE A 105 6.95 -6.94 -1.10
N ALA A 106 8.11 -7.08 -0.46
CA ALA A 106 8.23 -7.21 0.99
C ALA A 106 7.67 -5.99 1.72
N ALA A 107 7.97 -4.77 1.26
CA ALA A 107 7.51 -3.54 1.89
C ALA A 107 5.98 -3.39 1.78
N PHE A 108 5.40 -3.66 0.61
CA PHE A 108 3.96 -3.65 0.41
C PHE A 108 3.27 -4.60 1.38
N PHE A 109 3.69 -5.87 1.41
CA PHE A 109 3.08 -6.86 2.29
C PHE A 109 3.33 -6.58 3.77
N ALA A 110 4.46 -5.98 4.15
CA ALA A 110 4.72 -5.56 5.54
C ALA A 110 3.71 -4.50 6.01
N HIS A 111 3.43 -3.52 5.18
CA HIS A 111 2.42 -2.50 5.48
C HIS A 111 1.01 -3.07 5.48
N VAL A 112 0.65 -3.87 4.47
CA VAL A 112 -0.65 -4.57 4.45
C VAL A 112 -0.84 -5.38 5.73
N THR A 113 0.19 -6.12 6.15
CA THR A 113 0.18 -6.92 7.38
C THR A 113 -0.03 -6.04 8.60
N HIS A 114 0.62 -4.89 8.67
CA HIS A 114 0.44 -3.97 9.77
C HIS A 114 -0.99 -3.39 9.83
N GLU A 115 -1.47 -2.81 8.72
CA GLU A 115 -2.77 -2.12 8.65
C GLU A 115 -3.95 -3.06 8.90
N THR A 116 -3.89 -4.26 8.32
CA THR A 116 -5.01 -5.21 8.37
C THR A 116 -4.88 -6.19 9.54
N GLY A 117 -3.84 -6.06 10.37
CA GLY A 117 -3.52 -7.01 11.42
C GLY A 117 -3.17 -8.39 10.89
N ARG A 118 -2.50 -8.51 9.74
CA ARG A 118 -2.25 -9.76 8.99
C ARG A 118 -3.48 -10.26 8.24
N LEU A 119 -4.17 -9.32 7.57
CA LEU A 119 -5.39 -9.56 6.79
C LEU A 119 -6.57 -10.05 7.66
N LEU A 120 -6.61 -9.65 8.93
CA LEU A 120 -7.69 -9.97 9.87
C LEU A 120 -8.95 -9.12 9.61
N TRP A 121 -8.78 -7.88 9.16
CA TRP A 121 -9.86 -6.91 8.93
C TRP A 121 -9.91 -6.43 7.46
N THR A 122 -11.08 -6.02 7.00
CA THR A 122 -11.27 -5.34 5.71
C THR A 122 -10.88 -3.87 5.83
N TRP A 123 -10.39 -3.26 4.75
CA TRP A 123 -9.81 -1.90 4.71
C TRP A 123 -10.75 -0.74 5.11
N THR A 124 -12.02 -1.02 5.40
CA THR A 124 -13.06 0.00 5.63
C THR A 124 -13.02 0.63 7.03
N ASP A 125 -12.26 0.10 7.98
CA ASP A 125 -12.15 0.66 9.34
C ASP A 125 -11.04 1.73 9.49
N SER A 126 -10.26 1.99 8.44
CA SER A 126 -9.18 3.00 8.46
C SER A 126 -9.65 4.32 7.85
N ALA A 127 -9.76 5.36 8.69
CA ALA A 127 -10.15 6.73 8.32
C ALA A 127 -9.24 7.40 7.26
N ILE A 128 -8.10 6.79 6.93
CA ILE A 128 -7.16 7.21 5.88
C ILE A 128 -7.79 7.04 4.48
N MET A 129 -8.78 6.14 4.33
CA MET A 129 -9.19 5.65 3.00
C MET A 129 -10.38 6.40 2.38
N GLU A 130 -11.31 7.01 3.15
CA GLU A 130 -12.53 7.60 2.57
C GLU A 130 -12.25 8.72 1.54
N LEU A 131 -11.20 9.53 1.75
CA LEU A 131 -10.81 10.60 0.81
C LEU A 131 -10.14 10.09 -0.47
N GLN A 132 -9.58 8.87 -0.42
CA GLN A 132 -8.82 8.26 -1.50
C GLN A 132 -9.65 7.28 -2.34
N LEU A 133 -10.79 6.81 -1.81
CA LEU A 133 -11.68 5.90 -2.53
C LEU A 133 -12.31 6.53 -3.79
N ARG A 134 -12.57 7.85 -3.79
CA ARG A 134 -13.09 8.52 -4.98
C ARG A 134 -12.09 8.46 -6.16
N PRO A 135 -10.87 9.01 -6.05
CA PRO A 135 -9.90 8.91 -7.15
C PRO A 135 -9.51 7.47 -7.47
N ALA A 136 -9.38 6.59 -6.46
CA ALA A 136 -9.14 5.16 -6.71
C ALA A 136 -10.29 4.50 -7.50
N GLY A 137 -11.54 4.87 -7.19
CA GLY A 137 -12.73 4.39 -7.86
C GLY A 137 -12.79 4.79 -9.33
N GLU A 138 -12.43 6.04 -9.63
CA GLU A 138 -12.31 6.55 -11.00
C GLU A 138 -11.29 5.76 -11.82
N ASP A 139 -10.10 5.47 -11.26
CA ASP A 139 -9.04 4.75 -11.96
C ASP A 139 -9.30 3.24 -12.08
N ILE A 140 -9.90 2.62 -11.06
CA ILE A 140 -10.15 1.18 -11.00
C ILE A 140 -11.45 0.80 -11.73
N GLY A 141 -12.40 1.73 -11.83
CA GLY A 141 -13.71 1.53 -12.42
C GLY A 141 -14.77 1.04 -11.43
N PHE A 142 -14.79 1.54 -10.19
CA PHE A 142 -15.86 1.30 -9.22
C PHE A 142 -16.34 2.61 -8.56
N ASP A 143 -17.57 2.62 -8.04
CA ASP A 143 -18.11 3.80 -7.35
C ASP A 143 -17.59 3.86 -5.90
N GLY A 144 -16.40 4.41 -5.71
CA GLY A 144 -15.80 4.56 -4.38
C GLY A 144 -16.45 5.63 -3.50
N LEU A 145 -17.36 6.46 -4.03
CA LEU A 145 -18.05 7.51 -3.27
C LEU A 145 -19.40 7.03 -2.73
N ASN A 146 -20.20 6.37 -3.59
CA ASN A 146 -21.53 5.92 -3.21
C ASN A 146 -21.60 4.43 -2.87
N SER A 147 -20.56 3.65 -3.18
CA SER A 147 -20.46 2.23 -2.85
C SER A 147 -19.08 1.84 -2.28
N PRO A 148 -18.58 2.55 -1.24
CA PRO A 148 -17.27 2.27 -0.62
C PRO A 148 -17.16 0.85 -0.04
N GLU A 149 -18.29 0.24 0.35
CA GLU A 149 -18.36 -1.14 0.84
C GLU A 149 -17.92 -2.19 -0.20
N THR A 150 -17.81 -1.81 -1.48
CA THR A 150 -17.26 -2.67 -2.54
C THR A 150 -15.85 -3.15 -2.18
N VAL A 151 -15.04 -2.30 -1.54
CA VAL A 151 -13.66 -2.63 -1.13
C VAL A 151 -13.60 -3.73 -0.07
N ALA A 152 -14.64 -3.85 0.76
CA ALA A 152 -14.76 -4.89 1.77
C ALA A 152 -15.50 -6.15 1.29
N SER A 153 -16.12 -6.11 0.11
CA SER A 153 -16.92 -7.23 -0.43
C SER A 153 -16.34 -7.88 -1.67
N ASP A 154 -15.48 -7.18 -2.41
CA ASP A 154 -14.73 -7.74 -3.55
C ASP A 154 -13.21 -7.73 -3.26
N PRO A 155 -12.57 -8.91 -3.08
CA PRO A 155 -11.15 -8.98 -2.77
C PRO A 155 -10.25 -8.50 -3.91
N VAL A 156 -10.72 -8.54 -5.17
CA VAL A 156 -9.97 -7.97 -6.31
C VAL A 156 -9.96 -6.45 -6.19
N VAL A 157 -11.12 -5.83 -5.96
CA VAL A 157 -11.21 -4.37 -5.75
C VAL A 157 -10.39 -3.96 -4.53
N SER A 158 -10.46 -4.73 -3.44
CA SER A 158 -9.65 -4.51 -2.24
C SER A 158 -8.14 -4.44 -2.54
N PHE A 159 -7.61 -5.43 -3.26
CA PHE A 159 -6.21 -5.42 -3.68
C PHE A 159 -5.90 -4.30 -4.68
N LYS A 160 -6.80 -3.99 -5.60
CA LYS A 160 -6.60 -2.89 -6.55
C LYS A 160 -6.48 -1.55 -5.83
N THR A 161 -7.30 -1.29 -4.81
CA THR A 161 -7.21 -0.07 -4.01
C THR A 161 -5.88 0.02 -3.27
N ALA A 162 -5.42 -1.08 -2.66
CA ALA A 162 -4.12 -1.12 -1.99
C ALA A 162 -2.94 -0.89 -2.96
N LEU A 163 -2.97 -1.54 -4.13
CA LEU A 163 -1.97 -1.37 -5.18
C LEU A 163 -1.99 0.05 -5.78
N TRP A 164 -3.18 0.62 -5.98
CA TRP A 164 -3.34 1.98 -6.45
C TRP A 164 -2.72 2.99 -5.48
N TYR A 165 -3.01 2.85 -4.19
CA TYR A 165 -2.40 3.72 -3.18
C TYR A 165 -0.88 3.56 -3.18
N TRP A 166 -0.39 2.31 -3.23
CA TRP A 166 1.03 2.03 -3.25
C TRP A 166 1.74 2.70 -4.41
N VAL A 167 1.28 2.47 -5.65
CA VAL A 167 1.92 3.00 -6.87
C VAL A 167 1.92 4.52 -6.89
N ASN A 168 0.85 5.17 -6.43
CA ASN A 168 0.72 6.62 -6.49
C ASN A 168 1.45 7.34 -5.35
N PHE A 169 1.53 6.76 -4.14
CA PHE A 169 1.99 7.50 -2.95
C PHE A 169 3.22 6.90 -2.26
N VAL A 170 3.50 5.61 -2.44
CA VAL A 170 4.55 4.91 -1.69
C VAL A 170 5.71 4.47 -2.58
N GLN A 171 5.43 3.92 -3.76
CA GLN A 171 6.43 3.50 -4.73
C GLN A 171 7.43 4.62 -5.07
N PRO A 172 7.04 5.90 -5.25
CA PRO A 172 7.98 6.98 -5.57
C PRO A 172 9.06 7.24 -4.50
N VAL A 173 8.81 6.85 -3.24
CA VAL A 173 9.75 7.08 -2.13
C VAL A 173 10.52 5.83 -1.72
N ILE A 174 10.26 4.67 -2.32
CA ILE A 174 10.88 3.41 -1.88
C ILE A 174 12.41 3.42 -1.96
N GLY A 175 12.97 4.11 -2.96
CA GLY A 175 14.42 4.26 -3.12
C GLY A 175 15.11 5.03 -1.99
N GLN A 176 14.34 5.69 -1.11
CA GLN A 176 14.84 6.38 0.08
C GLN A 176 14.97 5.44 1.30
N GLY A 177 14.38 4.24 1.22
CA GLY A 177 14.37 3.22 2.27
C GLY A 177 12.98 2.98 2.87
N PHE A 178 12.84 1.92 3.66
CA PHE A 178 11.56 1.49 4.23
C PHE A 178 10.97 2.51 5.23
N GLY A 179 11.80 3.28 5.93
CA GLY A 179 11.35 4.39 6.78
C GLY A 179 10.61 5.48 6.00
N ALA A 180 10.98 5.72 4.74
CA ALA A 180 10.27 6.67 3.89
C ALA A 180 8.88 6.15 3.47
N THR A 181 8.71 4.83 3.31
CA THR A 181 7.40 4.23 3.02
C THR A 181 6.47 4.30 4.24
N ILE A 182 6.99 4.09 5.45
CA ILE A 182 6.24 4.35 6.70
C ILE A 182 5.79 5.81 6.75
N ARG A 183 6.72 6.75 6.46
CA ARG A 183 6.41 8.18 6.46
C ARG A 183 5.33 8.56 5.45
N ALA A 184 5.37 7.99 4.25
CA ALA A 184 4.36 8.22 3.22
C ALA A 184 2.96 7.72 3.63
N ILE A 185 2.89 6.61 4.37
CA ILE A 185 1.63 6.02 4.81
C ILE A 185 1.04 6.75 6.02
N ASN A 186 1.85 6.97 7.07
CA ASN A 186 1.32 7.49 8.33
C ASN A 186 2.36 8.29 9.15
N GLY A 187 3.23 9.02 8.45
CA GLY A 187 4.40 9.64 9.09
C GLY A 187 4.07 10.63 10.21
N ALA A 188 2.98 11.37 10.10
CA ALA A 188 2.56 12.32 11.12
C ALA A 188 2.17 11.66 12.47
N LEU A 189 1.76 10.38 12.43
CA LEU A 189 1.34 9.64 13.62
C LEU A 189 2.41 8.67 14.14
N GLU A 190 3.37 8.29 13.30
CA GLU A 190 4.31 7.22 13.62
C GLU A 190 5.77 7.64 13.71
N CYS A 191 6.22 8.52 12.81
CA CYS A 191 7.61 8.90 12.68
C CYS A 191 8.03 9.96 13.72
N ASP A 192 9.33 10.25 13.75
CA ASP A 192 9.96 11.29 14.56
C ASP A 192 9.73 11.09 16.07
N GLY A 193 9.64 9.82 16.47
CA GLY A 193 9.40 9.39 17.86
C GLY A 193 7.94 9.40 18.30
N ALA A 194 6.99 9.70 17.40
CA ALA A 194 5.57 9.75 17.73
C ALA A 194 5.01 8.38 18.15
N ASN A 195 5.36 7.31 17.43
CA ASN A 195 4.93 5.95 17.78
C ASN A 195 5.96 4.89 17.35
N GLN A 196 7.09 4.85 18.05
CA GLN A 196 8.19 3.94 17.76
C GLN A 196 7.79 2.46 17.78
N ALA A 197 6.83 2.07 18.62
CA ALA A 197 6.36 0.68 18.67
C ALA A 197 5.71 0.24 17.34
N THR A 198 4.97 1.15 16.71
CA THR A 198 4.28 0.91 15.44
C THR A 198 5.27 0.87 14.29
N VAL A 199 6.22 1.81 14.25
CA VAL A 199 7.36 1.80 13.33
C VAL A 199 8.12 0.48 13.42
N ASN A 200 8.50 0.06 14.63
CA ASN A 200 9.28 -1.16 14.85
C ASN A 200 8.49 -2.40 14.39
N ALA A 201 7.18 -2.47 14.64
CA ALA A 201 6.35 -3.58 14.16
C ALA A 201 6.33 -3.67 12.62
N ARG A 202 6.24 -2.54 11.90
CA ARG A 202 6.34 -2.52 10.43
C ARG A 202 7.71 -3.02 9.96
N VAL A 203 8.79 -2.59 10.62
CA VAL A 203 10.17 -2.99 10.31
C VAL A 203 10.38 -4.49 10.54
N GLU A 204 9.79 -5.06 11.59
CA GLU A 204 9.85 -6.49 11.88
C GLU A 204 9.20 -7.30 10.73
N TYR A 205 7.99 -6.95 10.30
CA TYR A 205 7.35 -7.62 9.15
C TYR A 205 8.16 -7.47 7.87
N TYR A 206 8.66 -6.27 7.59
CA TYR A 206 9.49 -6.03 6.40
C TYR A 206 10.77 -6.89 6.40
N THR A 207 11.44 -6.98 7.54
CA THR A 207 12.65 -7.78 7.70
C THR A 207 12.34 -9.27 7.56
N GLU A 208 11.24 -9.74 8.15
CA GLU A 208 10.76 -11.11 8.01
C GLU A 208 10.52 -11.46 6.53
N TYR A 209 9.81 -10.60 5.79
CA TYR A 209 9.49 -10.83 4.39
C TYR A 209 10.71 -10.71 3.47
N CYS A 210 11.63 -9.79 3.75
CA CYS A 210 12.92 -9.74 3.07
C CYS A 210 13.70 -11.04 3.23
N ASN A 211 13.72 -11.61 4.45
CA ASN A 211 14.37 -12.89 4.71
C ASN A 211 13.70 -14.04 3.93
N GLN A 212 12.36 -14.08 3.88
CA GLN A 212 11.63 -15.08 3.10
C GLN A 212 11.91 -14.97 1.59
N LEU A 213 12.08 -13.76 1.07
CA LEU A 213 12.39 -13.51 -0.35
C LEU A 213 13.89 -13.60 -0.69
N GLY A 214 14.74 -13.81 0.32
CA GLY A 214 16.19 -13.91 0.17
C GLY A 214 16.81 -12.60 -0.34
N VAL A 215 16.41 -11.47 0.23
CA VAL A 215 16.97 -10.13 -0.07
C VAL A 215 17.33 -9.41 1.23
N THR A 216 18.36 -8.56 1.21
CA THR A 216 18.68 -7.71 2.36
C THR A 216 17.68 -6.54 2.44
N PRO A 217 17.20 -6.16 3.64
CA PRO A 217 16.25 -5.06 3.82
C PRO A 217 16.75 -3.69 3.33
N GLY A 218 18.07 -3.50 3.25
CA GLY A 218 18.70 -2.22 2.95
C GLY A 218 18.81 -1.33 4.19
N ASP A 219 19.12 -0.06 3.96
CA ASP A 219 19.30 0.96 5.00
C ASP A 219 18.00 1.77 5.22
N ASN A 220 18.03 2.73 6.16
CA ASN A 220 16.94 3.66 6.45
C ASN A 220 15.60 2.95 6.74
N LEU A 221 15.62 1.94 7.61
CA LEU A 221 14.43 1.14 7.91
C LEU A 221 13.40 1.87 8.76
N THR A 222 13.85 2.82 9.59
CA THR A 222 13.00 3.54 10.53
C THR A 222 12.79 4.98 10.09
N CYS A 223 11.67 5.53 10.55
CA CYS A 223 11.45 6.95 10.76
C CYS A 223 11.04 7.13 12.24
#